data_AF-A0A6V7VTN7-F1
#
_entry.id   AF-A0A6V7VTN7-F1
#
_cell.length_a   1.000
_cell.length_b   1.000
_cell.length_c   1.000
_cell.angle_alpha   90.00
_cell.angle_beta   90.00
_cell.angle_gamma   90.00
#
_symmetry.space_group_name_H-M   'P 1'
#
loop_
_entity.id
_entity.type
_entity.pdbx_description
1 polymer ?
#
loop_
_entity_poly.entity_id
_entity_poly.type
_entity_poly.pdbx_seq_one_letter_code
_entity_poly.pdbx_strand_id
1 'polypeptide(L)'
;MQNLNDRLANYIDRVKNLEEQNRKLVQDLEDLRGQWGKDTSEVKVRYSTTLSTARKDIDQAARDKAALDVKVARLRDDLNEYRNRFEDIQRRREGDREHIIQFTNMIADAQSELEMLRARWKQLTDEEKRFTGDNARLWDDLTKARNDLDEETLGRIDFQNQVQTLLEELEFLRRVHEQEVKELQALLAQAPADTREFFKNELALAIRDIKDEYDYIAKQGRQDMESWYKLKVSEVQGNANRALMESNYQREEVKRMRDNIGDLRGKFGDLENKNSQLEKEVQTLNYQLTDDQRQYEQALNERDATLRRLKDECQQLVAELQSLLDTKQMLDAEIAIYRKMLEGEESRVGLRQMVEQVVKTHSLQQQEETDSTRNVRGEVQTKTTFQRSAKGNITIAECEPNGKYIMLENTHKSKDEDISGCRLKRRMDDKREINYTIPANIIIPAGRNVKIWAAGQGGVHSPPHSLIIHEESWGVGQNVITAFFNKEGEERATHTQKTMQTGQ
;
A
#
# COMPACT_ATOMS: atom_id res chain seq x y z
N MET A 1 144.66 -42.98 -6.42
CA MET A 1 143.57 -43.98 -6.33
C MET A 1 142.33 -43.50 -5.53
N GLN A 2 142.33 -42.32 -4.87
CA GLN A 2 141.13 -41.75 -4.20
C GLN A 2 140.25 -40.88 -5.13
N ASN A 3 140.84 -40.00 -5.95
CA ASN A 3 140.09 -39.06 -6.82
C ASN A 3 139.18 -39.72 -7.88
N LEU A 4 139.44 -40.97 -8.28
CA LEU A 4 138.60 -41.68 -9.25
C LEU A 4 137.36 -42.28 -8.58
N ASN A 5 137.50 -42.73 -7.32
CA ASN A 5 136.40 -43.30 -6.54
C ASN A 5 135.40 -42.22 -6.10
N ASP A 6 135.85 -41.00 -5.77
CA ASP A 6 134.93 -39.90 -5.41
C ASP A 6 134.14 -39.37 -6.61
N ARG A 7 134.71 -39.42 -7.81
CA ARG A 7 133.98 -39.08 -9.04
C ARG A 7 132.97 -40.14 -9.42
N LEU A 8 133.30 -41.43 -9.27
CA LEU A 8 132.36 -42.53 -9.47
C LEU A 8 131.24 -42.51 -8.43
N ALA A 9 131.53 -42.23 -7.16
CA ALA A 9 130.52 -42.11 -6.10
C ALA A 9 129.55 -40.95 -6.37
N ASN A 10 130.04 -39.76 -6.72
CA ASN A 10 129.18 -38.63 -7.10
C ASN A 10 128.35 -38.92 -8.36
N TYR A 11 128.90 -39.66 -9.33
CA TYR A 11 128.14 -40.06 -10.51
C TYR A 11 127.07 -41.10 -10.17
N ILE A 12 127.37 -42.07 -9.31
CA ILE A 12 126.41 -43.08 -8.83
C ILE A 12 125.30 -42.44 -8.00
N ASP A 13 125.62 -41.48 -7.11
CA ASP A 13 124.59 -40.76 -6.33
C ASP A 13 123.73 -39.85 -7.21
N ARG A 14 124.32 -39.24 -8.24
CA ARG A 14 123.55 -38.47 -9.22
C ARG A 14 122.68 -39.35 -10.10
N VAL A 15 123.17 -40.53 -10.51
CA VAL A 15 122.39 -41.52 -11.26
C VAL A 15 121.28 -42.09 -10.37
N LYS A 16 121.53 -42.40 -9.10
CA LYS A 16 120.49 -42.83 -8.15
C LYS A 16 119.44 -41.75 -7.91
N ASN A 17 119.83 -40.50 -7.70
CA ASN A 17 118.88 -39.39 -7.56
C ASN A 17 118.06 -39.20 -8.84
N LEU A 18 118.69 -39.32 -10.02
CA LEU A 18 117.99 -39.26 -11.30
C LEU A 18 117.07 -40.47 -11.49
N GLU A 19 117.47 -41.67 -11.10
CA GLU A 19 116.64 -42.87 -11.16
C GLU A 19 115.44 -42.78 -10.19
N GLU A 20 115.64 -42.23 -9.00
CA GLU A 20 114.58 -42.01 -8.02
C GLU A 20 113.62 -40.91 -8.47
N GLN A 21 114.12 -39.82 -9.06
CA GLN A 21 113.31 -38.80 -9.70
C GLN A 21 112.56 -39.35 -10.92
N ASN A 22 113.19 -40.16 -11.75
CA ASN A 22 112.54 -40.77 -12.91
C ASN A 22 111.47 -41.77 -12.47
N ARG A 23 111.71 -42.51 -11.38
CA ARG A 23 110.72 -43.42 -10.78
C ARG A 23 109.52 -42.65 -10.24
N LYS A 24 109.75 -41.51 -9.57
CA LYS A 24 108.67 -40.60 -9.14
C LYS A 24 107.91 -40.01 -10.33
N LEU A 25 108.61 -39.51 -11.34
CA LEU A 25 107.97 -38.94 -12.54
C LEU A 25 107.17 -39.99 -13.33
N VAL A 26 107.64 -41.23 -13.41
CA VAL A 26 106.88 -42.33 -14.01
C VAL A 26 105.64 -42.67 -13.19
N GLN A 27 105.76 -42.70 -11.86
CA GLN A 27 104.63 -42.92 -10.96
C GLN A 27 103.60 -41.77 -11.06
N ASP A 28 104.05 -40.52 -11.07
CA ASP A 28 103.20 -39.34 -11.26
C ASP A 28 102.52 -39.34 -12.64
N LEU A 29 103.22 -39.80 -13.70
CA LEU A 29 102.63 -39.97 -15.04
C LEU A 29 101.62 -41.12 -15.10
N GLU A 30 101.85 -42.22 -14.39
CA GLU A 30 100.88 -43.32 -14.25
C GLU A 30 99.64 -42.88 -13.47
N ASP A 31 99.82 -42.11 -12.40
CA ASP A 31 98.74 -41.54 -11.60
C ASP A 31 97.94 -40.50 -12.40
N LEU A 32 98.61 -39.57 -13.09
CA LEU A 32 97.97 -38.59 -13.98
C LEU A 32 97.24 -39.27 -15.14
N ARG A 33 97.82 -40.31 -15.75
CA ARG A 33 97.15 -41.10 -16.80
C ARG A 33 95.96 -41.91 -16.25
N GLY A 34 96.06 -42.36 -15.00
CA GLY A 34 94.98 -43.04 -14.28
C GLY A 34 93.86 -42.11 -13.82
N GLN A 35 94.14 -40.81 -13.65
CA GLN A 35 93.18 -39.74 -13.33
C GLN A 35 92.63 -39.06 -14.60
N TRP A 36 93.37 -39.13 -15.72
CA TRP A 36 92.92 -38.60 -17.01
C TRP A 36 91.58 -39.21 -17.40
N GLY A 37 90.56 -38.35 -17.52
CA GLY A 37 89.20 -38.75 -17.89
C GLY A 37 88.32 -39.18 -16.73
N LYS A 38 88.86 -39.51 -15.55
CA LYS A 38 88.04 -39.76 -14.34
C LYS A 38 87.40 -38.48 -13.85
N ASP A 39 88.18 -37.40 -13.72
CA ASP A 39 87.66 -36.09 -13.31
C ASP A 39 86.65 -35.57 -14.33
N THR A 40 86.92 -35.76 -15.63
CA THR A 40 85.98 -35.40 -16.70
C THR A 40 84.69 -36.21 -16.64
N SER A 41 84.78 -37.51 -16.33
CA SER A 41 83.62 -38.40 -16.17
C SER A 41 82.81 -38.06 -14.93
N GLU A 42 83.48 -37.77 -13.80
CA GLU A 42 82.82 -37.40 -12.56
C GLU A 42 82.09 -36.05 -12.70
N VAL A 43 82.74 -35.06 -13.30
CA VAL A 43 82.13 -33.77 -13.64
C VAL A 43 80.93 -33.97 -14.56
N LYS A 44 81.04 -34.82 -15.59
CA LYS A 44 79.92 -35.16 -16.48
C LYS A 44 78.75 -35.83 -15.74
N VAL A 45 79.03 -36.76 -14.83
CA VAL A 45 78.00 -37.43 -14.02
C VAL A 45 77.30 -36.43 -13.09
N ARG A 46 78.05 -35.59 -12.38
CA ARG A 46 77.50 -34.53 -11.52
C ARG A 46 76.60 -33.58 -12.34
N TYR A 47 77.08 -33.04 -13.46
CA TYR A 47 76.26 -32.17 -14.33
C TYR A 47 75.05 -32.88 -14.93
N SER A 48 75.17 -34.16 -15.34
CA SER A 48 74.03 -34.90 -15.87
C SER A 48 72.96 -35.16 -14.79
N THR A 49 73.38 -35.38 -13.55
CA THR A 49 72.50 -35.61 -12.41
C THR A 49 71.80 -34.31 -12.02
N THR A 50 72.53 -33.21 -11.87
CA THR A 50 71.95 -31.90 -11.54
C THR A 50 71.03 -31.38 -12.65
N LEU A 51 71.35 -31.65 -13.92
CA LEU A 51 70.48 -31.31 -15.04
C LEU A 51 69.23 -32.19 -15.07
N SER A 52 69.33 -33.46 -14.66
CA SER A 52 68.16 -34.33 -14.50
C SER A 52 67.27 -33.92 -13.33
N THR A 53 67.82 -33.50 -12.20
CA THR A 53 67.03 -33.02 -11.05
C THR A 53 66.38 -31.69 -11.37
N ALA A 54 67.12 -30.74 -11.95
CA ALA A 54 66.57 -29.45 -12.39
C ALA A 54 65.40 -29.62 -13.37
N ARG A 55 65.50 -30.59 -14.31
CA ARG A 55 64.37 -30.93 -15.20
C ARG A 55 63.16 -31.45 -14.44
N LYS A 56 63.35 -32.35 -13.46
CA LYS A 56 62.25 -32.86 -12.62
C LYS A 56 61.59 -31.74 -11.81
N ASP A 57 62.38 -30.82 -11.27
CA ASP A 57 61.86 -29.69 -10.49
C ASP A 57 61.07 -28.72 -11.37
N ILE A 58 61.53 -28.47 -12.60
CA ILE A 58 60.79 -27.69 -13.60
C ILE A 58 59.46 -28.38 -13.94
N ASP A 59 59.47 -29.68 -14.19
CA ASP A 59 58.25 -30.44 -14.50
C ASP A 59 57.27 -30.43 -13.33
N GLN A 60 57.76 -30.55 -12.10
CA GLN A 60 56.95 -30.50 -10.90
C GLN A 60 56.35 -29.10 -10.67
N ALA A 61 57.17 -28.06 -10.77
CA ALA A 61 56.70 -26.67 -10.69
C ALA A 61 55.69 -26.34 -11.79
N ALA A 62 55.85 -26.88 -13.00
CA ALA A 62 54.89 -26.72 -14.08
C ALA A 62 53.55 -27.40 -13.77
N ARG A 63 53.56 -28.60 -13.17
CA ARG A 63 52.34 -29.27 -12.70
C ARG A 63 51.65 -28.51 -11.57
N ASP A 64 52.39 -28.05 -10.58
CA ASP A 64 51.85 -27.31 -9.44
C ASP A 64 51.25 -25.98 -9.89
N LYS A 65 51.93 -25.28 -10.82
CA LYS A 65 51.39 -24.09 -11.49
C LYS A 65 50.08 -24.40 -12.22
N ALA A 66 50.03 -25.46 -13.02
CA ALA A 66 48.80 -25.84 -13.73
C ALA A 66 47.66 -26.17 -12.77
N ALA A 67 47.94 -26.85 -11.64
CA ALA A 67 46.94 -27.14 -10.61
C ALA A 67 46.41 -25.87 -9.94
N LEU A 68 47.29 -24.91 -9.66
CA LEU A 68 46.92 -23.60 -9.12
C LEU A 68 46.09 -22.79 -10.13
N ASP A 69 46.48 -22.78 -11.40
CA ASP A 69 45.75 -22.08 -12.47
C ASP A 69 44.32 -22.64 -12.61
N VAL A 70 44.13 -23.96 -12.53
CA VAL A 70 42.79 -24.59 -12.52
C VAL A 70 42.01 -24.18 -11.27
N LYS A 71 42.63 -24.14 -10.08
CA LYS A 71 41.96 -23.72 -8.84
C LYS A 71 41.55 -22.24 -8.90
N VAL A 72 42.41 -21.37 -9.43
CA VAL A 72 42.11 -19.95 -9.64
C VAL A 72 40.95 -19.77 -10.63
N ALA A 73 40.94 -20.54 -11.73
CA ALA A 73 39.83 -20.52 -12.68
C ALA A 73 38.51 -20.91 -12.00
N ARG A 74 38.48 -22.03 -11.26
CA ARG A 74 37.27 -22.46 -10.52
C ARG A 74 36.80 -21.42 -9.52
N LEU A 75 37.71 -20.86 -8.72
CA LEU A 75 37.34 -19.83 -7.73
C LEU A 75 36.82 -18.55 -8.39
N ARG A 76 37.32 -18.19 -9.59
CA ARG A 76 36.78 -17.06 -10.36
C ARG A 76 35.37 -17.36 -10.87
N ASP A 77 35.12 -18.58 -11.33
CA ASP A 77 33.79 -19.01 -11.76
C ASP A 77 32.79 -19.00 -10.59
N ASP A 78 33.17 -19.56 -9.44
CA ASP A 78 32.36 -19.54 -8.22
C ASP A 78 32.06 -18.10 -7.77
N LEU A 79 33.07 -17.22 -7.80
CA LEU A 79 32.91 -15.82 -7.41
C LEU A 79 31.96 -15.08 -8.36
N ASN A 80 32.05 -15.34 -9.67
CA ASN A 80 31.11 -14.80 -10.65
C ASN A 80 29.70 -15.33 -10.42
N GLU A 81 29.53 -16.61 -10.09
CA GLU A 81 28.23 -17.18 -9.76
C GLU A 81 27.62 -16.51 -8.51
N TYR A 82 28.38 -16.37 -7.42
CA TYR A 82 27.91 -15.69 -6.22
C TYR A 82 27.57 -14.22 -6.47
N ARG A 83 28.35 -13.51 -7.31
CA ARG A 83 28.03 -12.14 -7.73
C ARG A 83 26.70 -12.07 -8.47
N ASN A 84 26.50 -12.94 -9.46
CA ASN A 84 25.25 -12.97 -10.23
C ASN A 84 24.05 -13.26 -9.32
N ARG A 85 24.17 -14.24 -8.41
CA ARG A 85 23.11 -14.55 -7.43
C ARG A 85 22.82 -13.36 -6.51
N PHE A 86 23.84 -12.65 -6.06
CA PHE A 86 23.67 -11.45 -5.23
C PHE A 86 22.97 -10.33 -6.01
N GLU A 87 23.37 -10.06 -7.24
CA GLU A 87 22.73 -9.07 -8.11
C GLU A 87 21.25 -9.40 -8.37
N ASP A 88 20.93 -10.66 -8.63
CA ASP A 88 19.55 -11.10 -8.83
C ASP A 88 18.69 -10.91 -7.58
N ILE A 89 19.23 -11.21 -6.39
CA ILE A 89 18.53 -10.98 -5.12
C ILE A 89 18.33 -9.47 -4.89
N GLN A 90 19.33 -8.63 -5.17
CA GLN A 90 19.20 -7.18 -5.06
C GLN A 90 18.12 -6.63 -6.00
N ARG A 91 18.08 -7.10 -7.26
CA ARG A 91 17.04 -6.69 -8.22
C ARG A 91 15.64 -7.09 -7.75
N ARG A 92 15.48 -8.30 -7.21
CA ARG A 92 14.19 -8.74 -6.63
C ARG A 92 13.78 -7.88 -5.45
N ARG A 93 14.71 -7.61 -4.53
CA ARG A 93 14.46 -6.76 -3.35
C ARG A 93 14.08 -5.34 -3.75
N GLU A 94 14.70 -4.77 -4.78
CA GLU A 94 14.34 -3.44 -5.28
C GLU A 94 12.94 -3.45 -5.92
N GLY A 95 12.62 -4.48 -6.71
CA GLY A 95 11.26 -4.67 -7.24
C GLY A 95 10.20 -4.81 -6.13
N ASP A 96 10.48 -5.59 -5.09
CA ASP A 96 9.60 -5.72 -3.93
C ASP A 96 9.44 -4.37 -3.20
N ARG A 97 10.51 -3.58 -3.09
CA ARG A 97 10.47 -2.24 -2.49
C ARG A 97 9.61 -1.28 -3.30
N GLU A 98 9.71 -1.30 -4.63
CA GLU A 98 8.85 -0.53 -5.52
C GLU A 98 7.37 -0.93 -5.36
N HIS A 99 7.08 -2.23 -5.29
CA HIS A 99 5.72 -2.71 -5.04
C HIS A 99 5.19 -2.26 -3.67
N ILE A 100 6.00 -2.31 -2.61
CA ILE A 100 5.61 -1.81 -1.28
C ILE A 100 5.26 -0.32 -1.36
N ILE A 101 6.05 0.49 -2.06
CA ILE A 101 5.78 1.93 -2.23
C ILE A 101 4.46 2.14 -2.99
N GLN A 102 4.24 1.39 -4.08
CA GLN A 102 2.99 1.47 -4.86
C GLN A 102 1.77 1.11 -4.01
N PHE A 103 1.80 -0.02 -3.28
CA PHE A 103 0.70 -0.41 -2.40
C PHE A 103 0.50 0.60 -1.26
N THR A 104 1.57 1.17 -0.71
CA THR A 104 1.46 2.22 0.31
C THR A 104 0.71 3.45 -0.22
N ASN A 105 1.04 3.89 -1.44
CA ASN A 105 0.35 5.03 -2.07
C ASN A 105 -1.12 4.70 -2.36
N MET A 106 -1.42 3.51 -2.89
CA MET A 106 -2.80 3.08 -3.14
C MET A 106 -3.63 3.04 -1.85
N ILE A 107 -3.05 2.59 -0.74
CA ILE A 107 -3.71 2.59 0.57
C ILE A 107 -3.99 4.04 1.01
N ALA A 108 -3.03 4.95 0.86
CA ALA A 108 -3.21 6.35 1.22
C ALA A 108 -4.31 7.03 0.38
N ASP A 109 -4.35 6.78 -0.93
CA ASP A 109 -5.38 7.30 -1.82
C ASP A 109 -6.77 6.78 -1.44
N ALA A 110 -6.89 5.46 -1.18
CA ALA A 110 -8.15 4.85 -0.74
C ALA A 110 -8.61 5.39 0.63
N GLN A 111 -7.68 5.67 1.55
CA GLN A 111 -7.98 6.30 2.84
C GLN A 111 -8.53 7.72 2.65
N SER A 112 -7.91 8.53 1.77
CA SER A 112 -8.40 9.87 1.46
C SER A 112 -9.79 9.84 0.82
N GLU A 113 -10.04 8.90 -0.10
CA GLU A 113 -11.35 8.71 -0.71
C GLU A 113 -12.42 8.34 0.32
N LEU A 114 -12.12 7.41 1.23
CA LEU A 114 -13.02 7.03 2.32
C LEU A 114 -13.34 8.22 3.23
N GLU A 115 -12.37 9.07 3.55
CA GLU A 115 -12.59 10.27 4.35
C GLU A 115 -13.50 11.28 3.64
N MET A 116 -13.27 11.51 2.34
CA MET A 116 -14.15 12.38 1.53
C MET A 116 -15.58 11.83 1.45
N LEU A 117 -15.75 10.53 1.24
CA LEU A 117 -17.07 9.89 1.19
C LEU A 117 -17.78 9.96 2.55
N ARG A 118 -17.06 9.75 3.66
CA ARG A 118 -17.61 9.92 5.02
C ARG A 118 -18.07 11.36 5.27
N ALA A 119 -17.28 12.35 4.86
CA ALA A 119 -17.66 13.76 4.98
C ALA A 119 -18.91 14.08 4.13
N ARG A 120 -18.98 13.56 2.91
CA ARG A 120 -20.14 13.73 2.03
C ARG A 120 -21.39 13.07 2.59
N TRP A 121 -21.26 11.86 3.13
CA TRP A 121 -22.37 11.16 3.78
C TRP A 121 -22.88 11.96 4.98
N LYS A 122 -21.99 12.48 5.83
CA LYS A 122 -22.37 13.34 6.97
C LYS A 122 -23.14 14.58 6.50
N GLN A 123 -22.67 15.25 5.45
CA GLN A 123 -23.35 16.41 4.89
C GLN A 123 -24.77 16.05 4.43
N LEU A 124 -24.93 14.96 3.68
CA LEU A 124 -26.24 14.52 3.18
C LEU A 124 -27.19 14.16 4.33
N THR A 125 -26.70 13.48 5.37
CA THR A 125 -27.48 13.16 6.57
C THR A 125 -27.93 14.43 7.31
N ASP A 126 -27.10 15.46 7.38
CA ASP A 126 -27.47 16.74 7.99
C ASP A 126 -28.49 17.52 7.13
N GLU A 127 -28.38 17.46 5.80
CA GLU A 127 -29.38 18.00 4.86
C GLU A 127 -30.73 17.27 4.97
N GLU A 128 -30.73 15.95 5.04
CA GLU A 128 -31.92 15.13 5.24
C GLU A 128 -32.66 15.49 6.55
N LYS A 129 -31.91 15.67 7.65
CA LYS A 129 -32.49 16.12 8.93
C LYS A 129 -33.12 17.50 8.83
N ARG A 130 -32.48 18.43 8.10
CA ARG A 130 -33.04 19.78 7.87
C ARG A 130 -34.35 19.69 7.08
N PHE A 131 -34.36 18.96 5.95
CA PHE A 131 -35.57 18.80 5.14
C PHE A 131 -36.70 18.10 5.91
N THR A 132 -36.37 17.12 6.75
CA THR A 132 -37.36 16.46 7.62
C THR A 132 -37.97 17.45 8.61
N GLY A 133 -37.15 18.32 9.21
CA GLY A 133 -37.60 19.38 10.11
C GLY A 133 -38.48 20.41 9.41
N ASP A 134 -38.09 20.85 8.21
CA ASP A 134 -38.86 21.81 7.42
C ASP A 134 -40.21 21.21 6.98
N ASN A 135 -40.22 19.95 6.55
CA ASN A 135 -41.45 19.26 6.18
C ASN A 135 -42.41 19.14 7.37
N ALA A 136 -41.90 18.81 8.56
CA ALA A 136 -42.71 18.77 9.78
C ALA A 136 -43.35 20.13 10.12
N ARG A 137 -42.59 21.23 9.96
CA ARG A 137 -43.11 22.60 10.15
C ARG A 137 -44.19 22.94 9.13
N LEU A 138 -43.95 22.66 7.85
CA LEU A 138 -44.95 22.89 6.80
C LEU A 138 -46.23 22.09 7.02
N TRP A 139 -46.13 20.86 7.54
CA TRP A 139 -47.30 20.06 7.92
C TRP A 139 -48.08 20.67 9.09
N ASP A 140 -47.40 21.22 10.10
CA ASP A 140 -48.04 21.92 11.22
C ASP A 140 -48.76 23.19 10.72
N ASP A 141 -48.09 24.00 9.90
CA ASP A 141 -48.66 25.22 9.31
C ASP A 141 -49.86 24.91 8.41
N LEU A 142 -49.79 23.84 7.60
CA LEU A 142 -50.91 23.38 6.77
C LEU A 142 -52.10 22.93 7.63
N THR A 143 -51.82 22.27 8.76
CA THR A 143 -52.86 21.81 9.68
C THR A 143 -53.55 22.99 10.37
N LYS A 144 -52.79 23.99 10.81
CA LYS A 144 -53.34 25.24 11.34
C LYS A 144 -54.21 25.95 10.31
N ALA A 145 -53.71 26.16 9.11
CA ALA A 145 -54.48 26.81 8.05
C ALA A 145 -55.78 26.07 7.69
N ARG A 146 -55.80 24.73 7.79
CA ARG A 146 -57.03 23.93 7.63
C ARG A 146 -58.01 24.17 8.77
N ASN A 147 -57.54 24.16 10.02
CA ASN A 147 -58.39 24.40 11.18
C ASN A 147 -58.98 25.83 11.14
N ASP A 148 -58.17 26.83 10.79
CA ASP A 148 -58.60 28.22 10.64
C ASP A 148 -59.69 28.33 9.55
N LEU A 149 -59.52 27.62 8.42
CA LEU A 149 -60.51 27.58 7.35
C LEU A 149 -61.83 26.91 7.81
N ASP A 150 -61.74 25.84 8.58
CA ASP A 150 -62.91 25.14 9.12
C ASP A 150 -63.66 26.04 10.13
N GLU A 151 -62.94 26.77 10.98
CA GLU A 151 -63.51 27.73 11.94
C GLU A 151 -64.22 28.89 11.22
N GLU A 152 -63.59 29.51 10.23
CA GLU A 152 -64.21 30.56 9.40
C GLU A 152 -65.42 30.02 8.61
N THR A 153 -65.39 28.77 8.17
CA THR A 153 -66.51 28.14 7.49
C THR A 153 -67.69 27.93 8.43
N LEU A 154 -67.45 27.48 9.67
CA LEU A 154 -68.48 27.38 10.70
C LEU A 154 -69.05 28.77 11.04
N GLY A 155 -68.19 29.77 11.25
CA GLY A 155 -68.60 31.15 11.50
C GLY A 155 -69.49 31.70 10.38
N ARG A 156 -69.13 31.46 9.11
CA ARG A 156 -69.97 31.85 7.96
C ARG A 156 -71.35 31.19 8.00
N ILE A 157 -71.42 29.89 8.32
CA ILE A 157 -72.68 29.15 8.41
C ILE A 157 -73.54 29.71 9.55
N ASP A 158 -72.95 29.98 10.71
CA ASP A 158 -73.66 30.55 11.87
C ASP A 158 -74.24 31.94 11.55
N PHE A 159 -73.47 32.82 10.91
CA PHE A 159 -73.98 34.11 10.46
C PHE A 159 -75.07 33.98 9.39
N GLN A 160 -74.95 33.03 8.46
CA GLN A 160 -76.02 32.76 7.49
C GLN A 160 -77.31 32.29 8.19
N ASN A 161 -77.21 31.42 9.19
CA ASN A 161 -78.35 30.96 9.97
C ASN A 161 -79.01 32.11 10.75
N GLN A 162 -78.21 32.98 11.40
CA GLN A 162 -78.73 34.16 12.09
C GLN A 162 -79.47 35.11 11.14
N VAL A 163 -78.91 35.36 9.95
CA VAL A 163 -79.56 36.17 8.92
C VAL A 163 -80.91 35.54 8.50
N GLN A 164 -80.94 34.22 8.31
CA GLN A 164 -82.17 33.51 7.95
C GLN A 164 -83.24 33.62 9.05
N THR A 165 -82.88 33.39 10.31
CA THR A 165 -83.80 33.55 11.45
C THR A 165 -84.36 34.97 11.52
N LEU A 166 -83.51 35.99 11.38
CA LEU A 166 -83.96 37.39 11.42
C LEU A 166 -84.89 37.75 10.25
N LEU A 167 -84.66 37.19 9.06
CA LEU A 167 -85.56 37.36 7.92
C LEU A 167 -86.93 36.72 8.17
N GLU A 168 -86.96 35.51 8.75
CA GLU A 168 -88.20 34.83 9.11
C GLU A 168 -88.96 35.57 10.21
N GLU A 169 -88.27 36.10 11.22
CA GLU A 169 -88.85 36.96 12.26
C GLU A 169 -89.45 38.24 11.69
N LEU A 170 -88.75 38.91 10.77
CA LEU A 170 -89.27 40.11 10.08
C LEU A 170 -90.53 39.79 9.27
N GLU A 171 -90.54 38.69 8.51
CA GLU A 171 -91.72 38.27 7.77
C GLU A 171 -92.90 37.92 8.68
N PHE A 172 -92.62 37.26 9.81
CA PHE A 172 -93.64 36.93 10.81
C PHE A 172 -94.25 38.20 11.40
N LEU A 173 -93.43 39.13 11.89
CA LEU A 173 -93.89 40.40 12.44
C LEU A 173 -94.70 41.20 11.43
N ARG A 174 -94.27 41.21 10.16
CA ARG A 174 -95.00 41.88 9.09
C ARG A 174 -96.39 41.27 8.87
N ARG A 175 -96.49 39.93 8.86
CA ARG A 175 -97.78 39.22 8.73
C ARG A 175 -98.70 39.49 9.92
N VAL A 176 -98.17 39.46 11.14
CA VAL A 176 -98.94 39.77 12.36
C VAL A 176 -99.47 41.20 12.30
N HIS A 177 -98.63 42.19 12.01
CA HIS A 177 -99.08 43.58 11.90
C HIS A 177 -100.11 43.80 10.79
N GLU A 178 -99.96 43.15 9.63
CA GLU A 178 -100.99 43.21 8.58
C GLU A 178 -102.33 42.64 9.05
N GLN A 179 -102.30 41.59 9.87
CA GLN A 179 -103.49 40.95 10.40
C GLN A 179 -104.13 41.79 11.52
N GLU A 180 -103.34 42.32 12.46
CA GLU A 180 -103.80 43.26 13.48
C GLU A 180 -104.47 44.49 12.85
N VAL A 181 -103.87 45.04 11.79
CA VAL A 181 -104.47 46.17 11.04
C VAL A 181 -105.82 45.77 10.43
N LYS A 182 -105.93 44.58 9.83
CA LYS A 182 -107.20 44.08 9.26
C LYS A 182 -108.25 43.85 10.34
N GLU A 183 -107.88 43.28 11.48
CA GLU A 183 -108.78 43.04 12.61
C GLU A 183 -109.25 44.35 13.23
N LEU A 184 -108.36 45.31 13.47
CA LEU A 184 -108.72 46.64 13.96
C LEU A 184 -109.65 47.37 12.97
N GLN A 185 -109.42 47.24 11.67
CA GLN A 185 -110.31 47.77 10.64
C GLN A 185 -111.68 47.08 10.64
N ALA A 186 -111.73 45.76 10.82
CA ALA A 186 -112.97 44.99 10.88
C ALA A 186 -113.78 45.29 12.15
N LEU A 187 -113.13 45.38 13.32
CA LEU A 187 -113.74 45.79 14.58
C LEU A 187 -114.33 47.21 14.51
N LEU A 188 -113.65 48.14 13.84
CA LEU A 188 -114.17 49.48 13.59
C LEU A 188 -115.43 49.46 12.70
N ALA A 189 -115.50 48.52 11.75
CA ALA A 189 -116.62 48.38 10.81
C ALA A 189 -117.85 47.69 11.41
N GLN A 190 -117.66 46.89 12.47
CA GLN A 190 -118.68 45.98 12.95
C GLN A 190 -119.31 46.37 14.28
N ALA A 191 -118.88 47.47 14.92
CA ALA A 191 -119.31 47.85 16.28
C ALA A 191 -120.82 48.12 16.42
N PRO A 192 -121.61 47.22 17.06
CA PRO A 192 -123.00 47.47 17.43
C PRO A 192 -123.12 47.75 18.94
N ALA A 193 -124.23 48.36 19.33
CA ALA A 193 -124.42 48.96 20.66
C ALA A 193 -124.71 47.99 21.82
N ASP A 194 -124.79 46.67 21.61
CA ASP A 194 -124.96 45.74 22.74
C ASP A 194 -124.49 44.31 22.41
N THR A 195 -123.35 43.90 22.96
CA THR A 195 -122.60 42.68 22.60
C THR A 195 -122.30 41.79 23.81
N ARG A 196 -122.84 42.14 24.96
CA ARG A 196 -122.40 41.63 26.27
C ARG A 196 -122.69 40.14 26.48
N GLU A 197 -123.73 39.60 25.86
CA GLU A 197 -124.18 38.21 26.06
C GLU A 197 -123.56 37.24 25.03
N PHE A 198 -123.35 37.72 23.80
CA PHE A 198 -122.54 37.04 22.78
C PHE A 198 -121.08 36.89 23.23
N PHE A 199 -120.47 37.99 23.71
CA PHE A 199 -119.10 37.94 24.25
C PHE A 199 -118.97 37.04 25.48
N LYS A 200 -120.03 36.85 26.27
CA LYS A 200 -119.98 35.96 27.44
C LYS A 200 -119.88 34.49 27.05
N ASN A 201 -120.64 34.06 26.05
CA ASN A 201 -120.61 32.69 25.55
C ASN A 201 -119.37 32.42 24.70
N GLU A 202 -118.97 33.37 23.84
CA GLU A 202 -117.71 33.29 23.09
C GLU A 202 -116.49 33.32 24.01
N LEU A 203 -116.48 34.13 25.08
CA LEU A 203 -115.41 34.05 26.09
C LEU A 203 -115.38 32.66 26.74
N ALA A 204 -116.54 32.09 27.05
CA ALA A 204 -116.60 30.80 27.74
C ALA A 204 -116.12 29.64 26.84
N LEU A 205 -116.39 29.70 25.53
CA LEU A 205 -115.87 28.76 24.54
C LEU A 205 -114.39 29.00 24.30
N ALA A 206 -113.95 30.23 24.07
CA ALA A 206 -112.54 30.58 23.92
C ALA A 206 -111.71 30.18 25.15
N ILE A 207 -112.22 30.36 26.37
CA ILE A 207 -111.54 29.91 27.60
C ILE A 207 -111.42 28.38 27.63
N ARG A 208 -112.43 27.64 27.17
CA ARG A 208 -112.39 26.18 27.12
C ARG A 208 -111.37 25.70 26.10
N ASP A 209 -111.40 26.27 24.89
CA ASP A 209 -110.48 25.90 23.81
C ASP A 209 -109.03 26.24 24.19
N ILE A 210 -108.80 27.42 24.78
CA ILE A 210 -107.48 27.80 25.34
C ILE A 210 -107.02 26.79 26.39
N LYS A 211 -107.92 26.33 27.27
CA LYS A 211 -107.57 25.35 28.30
C LYS A 211 -107.22 23.98 27.70
N ASP A 212 -108.01 23.51 26.74
CA ASP A 212 -107.77 22.23 26.07
C ASP A 212 -106.47 22.27 25.24
N GLU A 213 -106.16 23.43 24.64
CA GLU A 213 -104.92 23.67 23.91
C GLU A 213 -103.71 23.74 24.85
N TYR A 214 -103.83 24.38 26.02
CA TYR A 214 -102.80 24.31 27.06
C TYR A 214 -102.60 22.89 27.59
N ASP A 215 -103.68 22.12 27.79
CA ASP A 215 -103.60 20.72 28.23
C ASP A 215 -102.93 19.84 27.16
N TYR A 216 -103.21 20.09 25.88
CA TYR A 216 -102.55 19.43 24.75
C TYR A 216 -101.06 19.78 24.68
N ILE A 217 -100.70 21.07 24.73
CA ILE A 217 -99.30 21.54 24.72
C ILE A 217 -98.54 20.96 25.92
N ALA A 218 -99.14 20.95 27.11
CA ALA A 218 -98.53 20.39 28.30
C ALA A 218 -98.33 18.86 28.21
N LYS A 219 -99.24 18.14 27.54
CA LYS A 219 -99.10 16.70 27.30
C LYS A 219 -98.04 16.41 26.24
N GLN A 220 -98.07 17.12 25.12
CA GLN A 220 -97.13 17.00 24.02
C GLN A 220 -95.71 17.33 24.50
N GLY A 221 -95.52 18.46 25.20
CA GLY A 221 -94.24 18.86 25.76
C GLY A 221 -93.66 17.83 26.73
N ARG A 222 -94.51 17.12 27.49
CA ARG A 222 -94.08 16.00 28.36
C ARG A 222 -93.58 14.81 27.54
N GLN A 223 -94.30 14.46 26.48
CA GLN A 223 -93.95 13.35 25.58
C GLN A 223 -92.67 13.63 24.80
N ASP A 224 -92.56 14.85 24.25
CA ASP A 224 -91.37 15.32 23.54
C ASP A 224 -90.17 15.32 24.48
N MET A 225 -90.33 15.82 25.71
CA MET A 225 -89.28 15.81 26.72
C MET A 225 -88.87 14.39 27.13
N GLU A 226 -89.80 13.46 27.32
CA GLU A 226 -89.49 12.06 27.62
C GLU A 226 -88.75 11.38 26.45
N SER A 227 -89.19 11.61 25.22
CA SER A 227 -88.55 11.06 24.01
C SER A 227 -87.15 11.63 23.82
N TRP A 228 -86.98 12.94 24.07
CA TRP A 228 -85.70 13.63 24.02
C TRP A 228 -84.74 13.10 25.09
N TYR A 229 -85.21 12.91 26.33
CA TYR A 229 -84.40 12.31 27.38
C TYR A 229 -83.99 10.88 27.05
N LYS A 230 -84.88 10.05 26.50
CA LYS A 230 -84.56 8.69 26.05
C LYS A 230 -83.49 8.69 24.95
N LEU A 231 -83.64 9.57 23.95
CA LEU A 231 -82.66 9.73 22.89
C LEU A 231 -81.30 10.16 23.46
N LYS A 232 -81.30 11.17 24.35
CA LYS A 232 -80.07 11.69 24.95
C LYS A 232 -79.36 10.65 25.81
N VAL A 233 -80.10 9.87 26.61
CA VAL A 233 -79.54 8.76 27.37
C VAL A 233 -78.94 7.71 26.45
N SER A 234 -79.64 7.32 25.37
CA SER A 234 -79.12 6.37 24.38
C SER A 234 -77.84 6.87 23.69
N GLU A 235 -77.76 8.16 23.37
CA GLU A 235 -76.59 8.79 22.76
C GLU A 235 -75.39 8.80 23.71
N VAL A 236 -75.61 9.21 24.97
CA VAL A 236 -74.57 9.18 26.02
C VAL A 236 -74.09 7.75 26.25
N GLN A 237 -74.99 6.78 26.33
CA GLN A 237 -74.65 5.36 26.47
C GLN A 237 -73.84 4.85 25.27
N GLY A 238 -74.23 5.22 24.05
CA GLY A 238 -73.52 4.86 22.82
C GLY A 238 -72.11 5.44 22.76
N ASN A 239 -71.95 6.71 23.16
CA ASN A 239 -70.65 7.37 23.24
C ASN A 239 -69.76 6.75 24.33
N ALA A 240 -70.31 6.45 25.51
CA ALA A 240 -69.58 5.76 26.57
C ALA A 240 -69.10 4.36 26.15
N ASN A 241 -69.94 3.60 25.45
CA ASN A 241 -69.58 2.28 24.92
C ASN A 241 -68.48 2.36 23.85
N ARG A 242 -68.56 3.35 22.94
CA ARG A 242 -67.49 3.59 21.95
C ARG A 242 -66.17 3.96 22.61
N ALA A 243 -66.20 4.88 23.57
CA ALA A 243 -65.01 5.28 24.33
C ALA A 243 -64.39 4.10 25.11
N LEU A 244 -65.22 3.21 25.66
CA LEU A 244 -64.75 2.00 26.33
C LEU A 244 -64.09 1.01 25.35
N MET A 245 -64.68 0.78 24.18
CA MET A 245 -64.09 -0.07 23.14
C MET A 245 -62.75 0.47 22.65
N GLU A 246 -62.66 1.77 22.40
CA GLU A 246 -61.43 2.42 21.97
C GLU A 246 -60.34 2.33 23.05
N SER A 247 -60.69 2.58 24.32
CA SER A 247 -59.79 2.43 25.46
C SER A 247 -59.27 0.99 25.59
N ASN A 248 -60.12 -0.01 25.41
CA ASN A 248 -59.71 -1.42 25.43
C ASN A 248 -58.75 -1.76 24.28
N TYR A 249 -59.02 -1.26 23.07
CA TYR A 249 -58.15 -1.44 21.91
C TYR A 249 -56.77 -0.81 22.16
N GLN A 250 -56.72 0.43 22.64
CA GLN A 250 -55.47 1.11 23.01
C GLN A 250 -54.71 0.32 24.10
N ARG A 251 -55.42 -0.23 25.09
CA ARG A 251 -54.82 -1.03 26.16
C ARG A 251 -54.21 -2.34 25.64
N GLU A 252 -54.84 -2.99 24.67
CA GLU A 252 -54.30 -4.19 24.03
C GLU A 252 -53.11 -3.90 23.12
N GLU A 253 -53.13 -2.80 22.37
CA GLU A 253 -51.96 -2.33 21.60
C GLU A 253 -50.78 -2.02 22.51
N VAL A 254 -51.00 -1.29 23.60
CA VAL A 254 -49.95 -1.02 24.60
C VAL A 254 -49.39 -2.31 25.20
N LYS A 255 -50.24 -3.32 25.46
CA LYS A 255 -49.79 -4.63 25.92
C LYS A 255 -48.91 -5.33 24.87
N ARG A 256 -49.36 -5.38 23.61
CA ARG A 256 -48.59 -5.99 22.51
C ARG A 256 -47.23 -5.30 22.29
N MET A 257 -47.19 -3.97 22.34
CA MET A 257 -45.93 -3.24 22.25
C MET A 257 -45.01 -3.53 23.43
N ARG A 258 -45.55 -3.64 24.65
CA ARG A 258 -44.77 -3.98 25.84
C ARG A 258 -44.17 -5.39 25.76
N ASP A 259 -44.95 -6.37 25.29
CA ASP A 259 -44.48 -7.75 25.10
C ASP A 259 -43.37 -7.79 24.04
N ASN A 260 -43.55 -7.11 22.90
CA ASN A 260 -42.52 -7.00 21.86
C ASN A 260 -41.23 -6.32 22.35
N ILE A 261 -41.34 -5.26 23.17
CA ILE A 261 -40.18 -4.63 23.82
C ILE A 261 -39.48 -5.61 24.75
N GLY A 262 -40.22 -6.44 25.48
CA GLY A 262 -39.67 -7.52 26.31
C GLY A 262 -38.86 -8.52 25.50
N ASP A 263 -39.42 -9.01 24.40
CA ASP A 263 -38.75 -9.96 23.50
C ASP A 263 -37.48 -9.37 22.87
N LEU A 264 -37.54 -8.11 22.41
CA LEU A 264 -36.39 -7.40 21.86
C LEU A 264 -35.30 -7.18 22.90
N ARG A 265 -35.66 -6.85 24.15
CA ARG A 265 -34.69 -6.74 25.26
C ARG A 265 -34.05 -8.09 25.58
N GLY A 266 -34.81 -9.18 25.54
CA GLY A 266 -34.28 -10.53 25.70
C GLY A 266 -33.24 -10.87 24.62
N LYS A 267 -33.60 -10.69 23.34
CA LYS A 267 -32.67 -10.89 22.21
C LYS A 267 -31.43 -10.01 22.30
N PHE A 268 -31.59 -8.77 22.77
CA PHE A 268 -30.48 -7.86 22.97
C PHE A 268 -29.52 -8.39 24.05
N GLY A 269 -30.05 -8.84 25.20
CA GLY A 269 -29.23 -9.46 26.24
C GLY A 269 -28.51 -10.73 25.78
N ASP A 270 -29.15 -11.57 24.97
CA ASP A 270 -28.52 -12.75 24.38
C ASP A 270 -27.35 -12.39 23.44
N LEU A 271 -27.53 -11.35 22.61
CA LEU A 271 -26.48 -10.84 21.72
C LEU A 271 -25.35 -10.19 22.50
N GLU A 272 -25.63 -9.42 23.54
CA GLU A 272 -24.62 -8.85 24.44
C GLU A 272 -23.78 -9.95 25.12
N ASN A 273 -24.44 -10.99 25.63
CA ASN A 273 -23.75 -12.14 26.23
C ASN A 273 -22.85 -12.85 25.23
N LYS A 274 -23.33 -13.07 24.00
CA LYS A 274 -22.54 -13.68 22.94
C LYS A 274 -21.35 -12.81 22.53
N ASN A 275 -21.55 -11.50 22.45
CA ASN A 275 -20.47 -10.57 22.15
C ASN A 275 -19.40 -10.59 23.26
N SER A 276 -19.80 -10.57 24.53
CA SER A 276 -18.87 -10.69 25.66
C SER A 276 -18.08 -12.01 25.65
N GLN A 277 -18.70 -13.12 25.23
CA GLN A 277 -18.00 -14.41 25.07
C GLN A 277 -16.97 -14.36 23.95
N LEU A 278 -17.33 -13.82 22.78
CA LEU A 278 -16.42 -13.68 21.64
C LEU A 278 -15.25 -12.74 21.97
N GLU A 279 -15.49 -11.65 22.70
CA GLU A 279 -14.43 -10.75 23.16
C GLU A 279 -13.43 -11.45 24.08
N LYS A 280 -13.90 -12.30 25.00
CA LYS A 280 -13.03 -13.12 25.86
C LYS A 280 -12.23 -14.14 25.06
N GLU A 281 -12.84 -14.76 24.06
CA GLU A 281 -12.17 -15.71 23.16
C GLU A 281 -11.06 -15.03 22.36
N VAL A 282 -11.34 -13.85 21.79
CA VAL A 282 -10.34 -13.03 21.10
C VAL A 282 -9.20 -12.63 22.03
N GLN A 283 -9.50 -12.22 23.27
CA GLN A 283 -8.46 -11.91 24.25
C GLN A 283 -7.58 -13.14 24.54
N THR A 284 -8.19 -14.31 24.74
CA THR A 284 -7.47 -15.57 25.03
C THR A 284 -6.56 -15.96 23.86
N LEU A 285 -7.07 -15.88 22.63
CA LEU A 285 -6.29 -16.17 21.42
C LEU A 285 -5.13 -15.18 21.23
N ASN A 286 -5.35 -13.89 21.52
CA ASN A 286 -4.28 -12.89 21.45
C ASN A 286 -3.19 -13.14 22.50
N TYR A 287 -3.55 -13.54 23.72
CA TYR A 287 -2.58 -13.94 24.73
C TYR A 287 -1.77 -15.16 24.28
N GLN A 288 -2.43 -16.17 23.72
CA GLN A 288 -1.74 -17.35 23.17
C GLN A 288 -0.79 -16.99 22.04
N LEU A 289 -1.24 -16.19 21.06
CA LEU A 289 -0.42 -15.75 19.94
C LEU A 289 0.83 -14.99 20.42
N THR A 290 0.66 -14.12 21.42
CA THR A 290 1.77 -13.33 21.98
C THR A 290 2.78 -14.22 22.71
N ASP A 291 2.29 -15.22 23.45
CA ASP A 291 3.16 -16.18 24.14
C ASP A 291 3.92 -17.06 23.14
N ASP A 292 3.24 -17.57 22.11
CA ASP A 292 3.87 -18.34 21.03
C ASP A 292 4.93 -17.51 20.29
N GLN A 293 4.64 -16.25 19.95
CA GLN A 293 5.61 -15.33 19.34
C GLN A 293 6.86 -15.18 20.21
N ARG A 294 6.67 -14.95 21.51
CA ARG A 294 7.78 -14.83 22.46
C ARG A 294 8.60 -16.13 22.52
N GLN A 295 7.95 -17.29 22.52
CA GLN A 295 8.64 -18.58 22.51
C GLN A 295 9.45 -18.78 21.22
N TYR A 296 8.91 -18.44 20.05
CA TYR A 296 9.62 -18.50 18.78
C TYR A 296 10.81 -17.54 18.73
N GLU A 297 10.66 -16.30 19.20
CA GLU A 297 11.76 -15.34 19.30
C GLU A 297 12.88 -15.84 20.21
N GLN A 298 12.53 -16.43 21.36
CA GLN A 298 13.51 -17.02 22.25
C GLN A 298 14.26 -18.17 21.57
N ALA A 299 13.55 -19.09 20.90
CA ALA A 299 14.17 -20.19 20.17
C ALA A 299 15.07 -19.71 19.02
N LEU A 300 14.67 -18.65 18.32
CA LEU A 300 15.48 -18.02 17.27
C LEU A 300 16.77 -17.43 17.84
N ASN A 301 16.67 -16.69 18.94
CA ASN A 301 17.82 -16.10 19.63
C ASN A 301 18.79 -17.16 20.14
N GLU A 302 18.29 -18.27 20.70
CA GLU A 302 19.11 -19.40 21.12
C GLU A 302 19.84 -20.04 19.92
N ARG A 303 19.14 -20.25 18.79
CA ARG A 303 19.74 -20.74 17.55
C ARG A 303 20.83 -19.79 17.03
N ASP A 304 20.56 -18.49 16.98
CA ASP A 304 21.53 -17.48 16.53
C ASP A 304 22.76 -17.41 17.44
N ALA A 305 22.57 -17.54 18.75
CA ALA A 305 23.68 -17.64 19.70
C ALA A 305 24.54 -18.88 19.44
N THR A 306 23.92 -20.05 19.17
CA THR A 306 24.68 -21.25 18.80
C THR A 306 25.42 -21.09 17.48
N LEU A 307 24.81 -20.46 16.48
CA LEU A 307 25.47 -20.19 15.19
C LEU A 307 26.65 -19.23 15.33
N ARG A 308 26.53 -18.19 16.17
CA ARG A 308 27.65 -17.29 16.47
C ARG A 308 28.79 -18.04 17.15
N ARG A 309 28.48 -18.84 18.17
CA ARG A 309 29.48 -19.66 18.86
C ARG A 309 30.23 -20.60 17.91
N LEU A 310 29.50 -21.33 17.06
CA LEU A 310 30.12 -22.22 16.07
C LEU A 310 30.96 -21.46 15.04
N LYS A 311 30.53 -20.26 14.62
CA LYS A 311 31.34 -19.41 13.74
C LYS A 311 32.63 -18.96 14.42
N ASP A 312 32.57 -18.56 15.68
CA ASP A 312 33.75 -18.15 16.44
C ASP A 312 34.72 -19.33 16.63
N GLU A 313 34.20 -20.52 16.96
CA GLU A 313 34.99 -21.77 17.05
C GLU A 313 35.65 -22.11 15.70
N CYS A 314 34.92 -21.99 14.58
CA CYS A 314 35.51 -22.16 13.25
C CYS A 314 36.60 -21.13 12.94
N GLN A 315 36.41 -19.86 13.31
CA GLN A 315 37.41 -18.82 13.12
C GLN A 315 38.68 -19.08 13.95
N GLN A 316 38.52 -19.52 15.19
CA GLN A 316 39.64 -19.94 16.04
C GLN A 316 40.42 -21.09 15.42
N LEU A 317 39.74 -22.14 14.96
CA LEU A 317 40.38 -23.27 14.26
C LEU A 317 41.14 -22.83 13.00
N VAL A 318 40.57 -21.90 12.23
CA VAL A 318 41.25 -21.33 11.04
C VAL A 318 42.52 -20.57 11.45
N ALA A 319 42.46 -19.76 12.52
CA ALA A 319 43.62 -19.03 13.03
C ALA A 319 44.71 -19.98 13.57
N GLU A 320 44.34 -21.04 14.28
CA GLU A 320 45.25 -22.07 14.76
C GLU A 320 45.94 -22.81 13.60
N LEU A 321 45.18 -23.19 12.57
CA LEU A 321 45.74 -23.81 11.37
C LEU A 321 46.68 -22.87 10.62
N GLN A 322 46.39 -21.57 10.57
CA GLN A 322 47.28 -20.58 9.97
C GLN A 322 48.59 -20.45 10.76
N SER A 323 48.53 -20.35 12.09
CA SER A 323 49.72 -20.34 12.95
C SER A 323 50.57 -21.61 12.79
N LEU A 324 49.92 -22.78 12.69
CA LEU A 324 50.60 -24.05 12.44
C LEU A 324 51.24 -24.10 11.05
N LEU A 325 50.58 -23.51 10.04
CA LEU A 325 51.14 -23.40 8.70
C LEU A 325 52.36 -22.48 8.69
N ASP A 326 52.30 -21.35 9.39
CA ASP A 326 53.41 -20.39 9.48
C ASP A 326 54.61 -21.02 10.20
N THR A 327 54.40 -21.74 11.30
CA THR A 327 55.48 -22.50 11.98
C THR A 327 56.06 -23.59 11.08
N LYS A 328 55.22 -24.30 10.30
CA LYS A 328 55.71 -25.28 9.32
C LYS A 328 56.55 -24.62 8.24
N GLN A 329 56.15 -23.45 7.73
CA GLN A 329 56.93 -22.68 6.75
C GLN A 329 58.28 -22.24 7.34
N MET A 330 58.30 -21.81 8.61
CA MET A 330 59.52 -21.47 9.33
C MET A 330 60.46 -22.68 9.44
N LEU A 331 59.95 -23.84 9.85
CA LEU A 331 60.73 -25.07 9.96
C LEU A 331 61.25 -25.54 8.59
N ASP A 332 60.45 -25.44 7.53
CA ASP A 332 60.90 -25.75 6.17
C ASP A 332 62.05 -24.83 5.73
N ALA A 333 61.98 -23.54 6.08
CA ALA A 333 63.04 -22.58 5.81
C ALA A 333 64.31 -22.92 6.59
N GLU A 334 64.20 -23.28 7.88
CA GLU A 334 65.32 -23.74 8.69
C GLU A 334 65.96 -25.01 8.13
N ILE A 335 65.17 -26.02 7.75
CA ILE A 335 65.64 -27.24 7.11
C ILE A 335 66.34 -26.92 5.78
N ALA A 336 65.81 -25.99 4.98
CA ALA A 336 66.45 -25.55 3.75
C ALA A 336 67.81 -24.87 3.99
N ILE A 337 67.92 -24.06 5.05
CA ILE A 337 69.19 -23.46 5.49
C ILE A 337 70.17 -24.56 5.94
N TYR A 338 69.73 -25.51 6.75
CA TYR A 338 70.58 -26.62 7.20
C TYR A 338 71.05 -27.49 6.03
N ARG A 339 70.19 -27.81 5.05
CA ARG A 339 70.58 -28.51 3.81
C ARG A 339 71.64 -27.73 3.04
N LYS A 340 71.46 -26.41 2.85
CA LYS A 340 72.46 -25.55 2.20
C LYS A 340 73.79 -25.46 2.96
N MET A 341 73.75 -25.51 4.29
CA MET A 341 74.95 -25.46 5.14
C MET A 341 75.75 -26.77 5.07
N LEU A 342 75.05 -27.91 4.95
CA LEU A 342 75.63 -29.24 4.72
C LEU A 342 76.15 -29.42 3.29
N GLU A 343 75.50 -28.81 2.30
CA GLU A 343 75.94 -28.83 0.89
C GLU A 343 77.06 -27.82 0.57
N GLY A 344 77.37 -26.91 1.52
CA GLY A 344 78.26 -25.75 1.32
C GLY A 344 79.54 -25.74 2.16
N GLU A 345 80.17 -26.88 2.43
CA GLU A 345 81.40 -26.95 3.24
C GLU A 345 82.62 -26.18 2.65
N GLU A 346 82.58 -25.70 1.40
CA GLU A 346 83.76 -25.05 0.77
C GLU A 346 83.73 -23.51 0.63
N SER A 347 82.68 -22.78 1.05
CA SER A 347 82.67 -21.32 0.87
C SER A 347 82.06 -20.54 2.04
N ARG A 348 82.88 -20.28 3.06
CA ARG A 348 82.51 -19.61 4.32
C ARG A 348 82.13 -18.12 4.18
N VAL A 349 82.37 -17.47 3.03
CA VAL A 349 82.20 -16.01 2.90
C VAL A 349 80.78 -15.60 2.46
N GLY A 350 80.04 -16.48 1.75
CA GLY A 350 78.65 -16.21 1.34
C GLY A 350 77.59 -16.50 2.41
N LEU A 351 77.97 -17.18 3.50
CA LEU A 351 77.06 -17.72 4.51
C LEU A 351 76.40 -16.61 5.37
N ARG A 352 77.14 -15.53 5.66
CA ARG A 352 76.68 -14.44 6.52
C ARG A 352 75.65 -13.54 5.83
N GLN A 353 75.77 -13.38 4.52
CA GLN A 353 74.91 -12.49 3.72
C GLN A 353 73.54 -13.11 3.43
N MET A 354 73.46 -14.44 3.33
CA MET A 354 72.20 -15.17 3.12
C MET A 354 71.36 -15.30 4.39
N VAL A 355 71.97 -15.53 5.56
CA VAL A 355 71.24 -15.55 6.85
C VAL A 355 70.61 -14.18 7.11
N GLU A 356 71.31 -13.09 6.76
CA GLU A 356 70.77 -11.73 6.88
C GLU A 356 69.64 -11.45 5.87
N GLN A 357 69.68 -12.06 4.67
CA GLN A 357 68.63 -11.91 3.65
C GLN A 357 67.36 -12.69 4.00
N VAL A 358 67.46 -13.89 4.58
CA VAL A 358 66.30 -14.69 5.00
C VAL A 358 65.65 -14.10 6.26
N VAL A 359 66.48 -13.60 7.20
CA VAL A 359 65.99 -12.84 8.37
C VAL A 359 65.33 -11.52 7.92
N LYS A 360 65.88 -10.83 6.90
CA LYS A 360 65.23 -9.63 6.31
C LYS A 360 63.95 -9.94 5.54
N THR A 361 63.81 -11.08 4.86
CA THR A 361 62.56 -11.46 4.18
C THR A 361 61.45 -11.84 5.15
N HIS A 362 61.75 -12.28 6.36
CA HIS A 362 60.73 -12.50 7.41
C HIS A 362 60.50 -11.28 8.33
N SER A 363 61.43 -10.31 8.36
CA SER A 363 61.22 -9.02 9.05
C SER A 363 60.27 -8.07 8.29
N LEU A 364 59.93 -8.40 7.04
CA LEU A 364 59.13 -7.56 6.13
C LEU A 364 57.67 -8.04 5.93
N GLN A 365 57.20 -9.02 6.71
CA GLN A 365 55.80 -9.50 6.63
C GLN A 365 54.95 -9.17 7.87
N GLN A 366 55.46 -8.35 8.80
CA GLN A 366 54.71 -7.95 9.99
C GLN A 366 54.16 -6.51 9.95
N GLN A 367 54.19 -5.85 8.79
CA GLN A 367 53.63 -4.51 8.65
C GLN A 367 53.11 -4.30 7.22
N GLU A 368 51.86 -4.68 6.97
CA GLU A 368 50.96 -3.96 6.07
C GLU A 368 49.51 -4.51 6.24
N GLU A 369 48.70 -3.67 6.90
CA GLU A 369 47.28 -3.43 6.64
C GLU A 369 46.27 -4.59 6.70
N THR A 370 45.64 -4.73 7.87
CA THR A 370 44.19 -4.96 7.95
C THR A 370 43.45 -3.65 8.19
N ASP A 371 43.54 -2.73 7.22
CA ASP A 371 42.50 -1.71 7.04
C ASP A 371 41.81 -1.92 5.70
N SER A 372 41.04 -3.01 5.63
CA SER A 372 40.00 -3.14 4.62
C SER A 372 38.70 -2.58 5.16
N THR A 373 38.71 -1.29 5.56
CA THR A 373 37.52 -0.48 5.47
C THR A 373 37.13 -0.45 4.00
N ARG A 374 36.04 -1.14 3.70
CA ARG A 374 35.44 -1.25 2.37
C ARG A 374 35.14 0.17 1.86
N ASN A 375 36.02 0.70 1.01
CA ASN A 375 35.69 1.84 0.16
C ASN A 375 34.49 1.42 -0.70
N VAL A 376 33.35 2.02 -0.37
CA VAL A 376 32.13 2.00 -1.17
C VAL A 376 32.50 2.64 -2.50
N ARG A 377 32.59 1.81 -3.54
CA ARG A 377 32.70 2.25 -4.92
C ARG A 377 31.44 3.05 -5.22
N GLY A 378 31.59 4.36 -5.38
CA GLY A 378 30.50 5.31 -5.58
C GLY A 378 29.54 4.82 -6.66
N GLU A 379 28.31 4.55 -6.24
CA GLU A 379 27.19 4.43 -7.15
C GLU A 379 27.03 5.79 -7.84
N VAL A 380 27.13 5.81 -9.17
CA VAL A 380 26.67 6.96 -9.94
C VAL A 380 25.16 7.06 -9.71
N GLN A 381 24.76 7.86 -8.73
CA GLN A 381 23.35 8.11 -8.45
C GLN A 381 22.77 8.86 -9.65
N THR A 382 21.99 8.13 -10.44
CA THR A 382 21.29 8.68 -11.59
C THR A 382 19.96 9.20 -11.09
N LYS A 383 19.84 10.52 -10.91
CA LYS A 383 18.62 11.16 -10.42
C LYS A 383 17.76 11.60 -11.61
N THR A 384 16.65 10.92 -11.83
CA THR A 384 15.63 11.34 -12.80
C THR A 384 14.56 12.16 -12.11
N THR A 385 14.30 13.36 -12.63
CA THR A 385 13.26 14.28 -12.16
C THR A 385 12.19 14.42 -13.21
N PHE A 386 10.93 14.52 -12.77
CA PHE A 386 9.77 14.67 -13.63
C PHE A 386 9.05 15.98 -13.27
N GLN A 387 8.74 16.79 -14.27
CA GLN A 387 7.93 17.99 -14.13
C GLN A 387 6.72 17.88 -15.04
N ARG A 388 5.54 18.16 -14.51
CA ARG A 388 4.27 18.01 -15.21
C ARG A 388 3.50 19.32 -15.16
N SER A 389 2.85 19.65 -16.26
CA SER A 389 1.88 20.74 -16.35
C SER A 389 0.70 20.32 -17.19
N ALA A 390 -0.47 20.83 -16.86
CA ALA A 390 -1.67 20.63 -17.64
C ALA A 390 -2.55 21.88 -17.59
N LYS A 391 -3.20 22.15 -18.71
CA LYS A 391 -4.18 23.21 -18.92
C LYS A 391 -5.46 22.50 -19.35
N GLY A 392 -6.34 22.24 -18.38
CA GLY A 392 -7.62 21.56 -18.56
C GLY A 392 -7.63 20.10 -18.09
N ASN A 393 -8.59 19.34 -18.60
CA ASN A 393 -9.01 18.05 -18.03
C ASN A 393 -8.14 16.85 -18.45
N ILE A 394 -7.33 16.99 -19.49
CA ILE A 394 -6.43 15.93 -19.95
C ILE A 394 -5.01 16.22 -19.49
N THR A 395 -4.39 15.24 -18.84
CA THR A 395 -3.03 15.31 -18.34
C THR A 395 -2.17 14.17 -18.89
N ILE A 396 -0.85 14.34 -18.89
CA ILE A 396 0.10 13.25 -19.16
C ILE A 396 0.45 12.62 -17.81
N ALA A 397 -0.23 11.52 -17.49
CA ALA A 397 -0.13 10.81 -16.22
C ALA A 397 1.15 9.97 -16.11
N GLU A 398 1.75 9.57 -17.23
CA GLU A 398 3.01 8.84 -17.19
C GLU A 398 3.73 8.88 -18.54
N CYS A 399 5.04 8.94 -18.50
CA CYS A 399 5.89 8.54 -19.61
C CYS A 399 6.86 7.49 -19.07
N GLU A 400 6.79 6.27 -19.58
CA GLU A 400 7.66 5.20 -19.10
C GLU A 400 9.13 5.54 -19.47
N PRO A 401 10.09 5.49 -18.52
CA PRO A 401 11.45 5.99 -18.75
C PRO A 401 12.23 5.29 -19.86
N ASN A 402 11.93 4.01 -20.13
CA ASN A 402 12.54 3.24 -21.22
C ASN A 402 11.80 3.41 -22.56
N GLY A 403 10.82 4.31 -22.63
CA GLY A 403 10.10 4.65 -23.85
C GLY A 403 9.06 3.59 -24.26
N LYS A 404 8.56 2.76 -23.34
CA LYS A 404 7.58 1.71 -23.68
C LYS A 404 6.19 2.25 -23.97
N TYR A 405 5.71 3.22 -23.18
CA TYR A 405 4.39 3.82 -23.36
C TYR A 405 4.31 5.24 -22.80
N ILE A 406 3.27 5.96 -23.24
CA ILE A 406 2.80 7.23 -22.67
C ILE A 406 1.36 7.03 -22.21
N MET A 407 1.02 7.55 -21.03
CA MET A 407 -0.32 7.48 -20.47
C MET A 407 -0.98 8.85 -20.41
N LEU A 408 -2.16 8.96 -20.99
CA LEU A 408 -3.03 10.14 -20.87
C LEU A 408 -4.16 9.82 -19.89
N GLU A 409 -4.49 10.79 -19.06
CA GLU A 409 -5.54 10.66 -18.05
C GLU A 409 -6.53 11.81 -18.16
N ASN A 410 -7.82 11.48 -18.03
CA ASN A 410 -8.87 12.46 -17.84
C ASN A 410 -9.10 12.68 -16.34
N THR A 411 -8.65 13.81 -15.81
CA THR A 411 -8.74 14.16 -14.40
C THR A 411 -10.11 14.74 -14.01
N HIS A 412 -11.03 14.89 -14.97
CA HIS A 412 -12.38 15.35 -14.67
C HIS A 412 -13.20 14.24 -13.98
N LYS A 413 -13.97 14.62 -12.95
CA LYS A 413 -14.69 13.66 -12.08
C LYS A 413 -15.95 13.06 -12.69
N SER A 414 -16.56 13.73 -13.67
CA SER A 414 -17.89 13.35 -14.20
C SER A 414 -18.10 13.60 -15.70
N LYS A 415 -17.08 14.02 -16.43
CA LYS A 415 -17.20 14.42 -17.84
C LYS A 415 -16.18 13.66 -18.65
N ASP A 416 -16.67 13.00 -19.69
CA ASP A 416 -15.85 12.31 -20.65
C ASP A 416 -15.20 13.32 -21.60
N GLU A 417 -13.93 13.10 -21.93
CA GLU A 417 -13.16 14.02 -22.78
C GLU A 417 -12.78 13.29 -24.08
N ASP A 418 -13.20 13.86 -25.21
CA ASP A 418 -12.85 13.39 -26.55
C ASP A 418 -11.45 13.92 -26.94
N ILE A 419 -10.51 13.00 -27.15
CA ILE A 419 -9.14 13.30 -27.55
C ILE A 419 -8.84 12.92 -29.00
N SER A 420 -9.88 12.58 -29.78
CA SER A 420 -9.74 12.27 -31.20
C SER A 420 -8.97 13.36 -31.93
N GLY A 421 -8.02 13.04 -32.80
CA GLY A 421 -7.28 14.05 -33.58
C GLY A 421 -6.34 14.98 -32.79
N CYS A 422 -6.25 14.84 -31.46
CA CYS A 422 -5.22 15.49 -30.66
C CYS A 422 -3.84 14.89 -30.98
N ARG A 423 -2.77 15.64 -30.69
CA ARG A 423 -1.40 15.25 -31.06
C ARG A 423 -0.50 15.12 -29.85
N LEU A 424 0.32 14.08 -29.83
CA LEU A 424 1.44 13.92 -28.92
C LEU A 424 2.74 14.20 -29.66
N LYS A 425 3.57 15.06 -29.05
CA LYS A 425 4.91 15.38 -29.51
C LYS A 425 5.92 15.05 -28.44
N ARG A 426 6.86 14.17 -28.72
CA ARG A 426 7.94 13.80 -27.80
C ARG A 426 9.29 14.15 -28.42
N ARG A 427 10.02 15.06 -27.78
CA ARG A 427 11.33 15.57 -28.19
C ARG A 427 12.43 15.04 -27.26
N MET A 428 13.50 14.51 -27.84
CA MET A 428 14.67 13.95 -27.15
C MET A 428 15.94 14.78 -27.39
N ASP A 429 17.02 14.47 -26.65
CA ASP A 429 18.29 15.23 -26.65
C ASP A 429 18.97 15.33 -28.02
N ASP A 430 18.82 14.31 -28.86
CA ASP A 430 19.37 14.19 -30.21
C ASP A 430 18.54 14.91 -31.28
N LYS A 431 17.59 15.75 -30.87
CA LYS A 431 16.60 16.46 -31.72
C LYS A 431 15.66 15.52 -32.49
N ARG A 432 15.64 14.21 -32.18
CA ARG A 432 14.63 13.31 -32.73
C ARG A 432 13.28 13.64 -32.09
N GLU A 433 12.26 13.84 -32.93
CA GLU A 433 10.91 14.20 -32.51
C GLU A 433 9.92 13.14 -33.01
N ILE A 434 9.21 12.52 -32.08
CA ILE A 434 8.12 11.60 -32.40
C ILE A 434 6.81 12.38 -32.34
N ASN A 435 6.10 12.42 -33.46
CA ASN A 435 4.80 13.07 -33.60
C ASN A 435 3.73 12.00 -33.84
N TYR A 436 2.78 11.89 -32.93
CA TYR A 436 1.66 10.94 -33.03
C TYR A 436 0.33 11.68 -33.00
N THR A 437 -0.56 11.36 -33.95
CA THR A 437 -1.92 11.89 -33.98
C THR A 437 -2.88 10.80 -33.52
N ILE A 438 -3.72 11.12 -32.55
CA ILE A 438 -4.66 10.16 -31.96
C ILE A 438 -5.78 9.87 -32.99
N PRO A 439 -6.10 8.59 -33.25
CA PRO A 439 -7.18 8.20 -34.16
C PRO A 439 -8.54 8.80 -33.77
N ALA A 440 -9.50 8.73 -34.69
CA ALA A 440 -10.88 9.15 -34.41
C ALA A 440 -11.58 8.23 -33.39
N ASN A 441 -12.60 8.77 -32.70
CA ASN A 441 -13.45 8.08 -31.73
C ASN A 441 -12.73 7.61 -30.45
N ILE A 442 -11.72 8.35 -29.99
CA ILE A 442 -11.04 8.06 -28.73
C ILE A 442 -11.55 9.02 -27.66
N ILE A 443 -12.41 8.48 -26.79
CA ILE A 443 -12.98 9.20 -25.65
C ILE A 443 -12.41 8.57 -24.38
N ILE A 444 -11.85 9.40 -23.50
CA ILE A 444 -11.42 8.96 -22.17
C ILE A 444 -12.56 9.26 -21.19
N PRO A 445 -13.18 8.23 -20.58
CA PRO A 445 -14.20 8.45 -19.56
C PRO A 445 -13.66 9.23 -18.36
N ALA A 446 -14.54 9.89 -17.63
CA ALA A 446 -14.19 10.60 -16.40
C ALA A 446 -13.36 9.73 -15.43
N GLY A 447 -12.22 10.26 -14.96
CA GLY A 447 -11.32 9.57 -14.04
C GLY A 447 -10.62 8.33 -14.61
N ARG A 448 -10.64 8.14 -15.94
CA ARG A 448 -9.97 7.03 -16.62
C ARG A 448 -8.73 7.50 -17.39
N ASN A 449 -7.96 6.52 -17.86
CA ASN A 449 -6.76 6.74 -18.64
C ASN A 449 -6.75 5.89 -19.92
N VAL A 450 -5.86 6.27 -20.83
CA VAL A 450 -5.51 5.50 -22.02
C VAL A 450 -3.99 5.37 -22.08
N LYS A 451 -3.50 4.15 -22.30
CA LYS A 451 -2.08 3.88 -22.54
C LYS A 451 -1.81 3.83 -24.03
N ILE A 452 -0.76 4.50 -24.46
CA ILE A 452 -0.32 4.54 -25.86
C ILE A 452 1.05 3.91 -25.93
N TRP A 453 1.10 2.66 -26.39
CA TRP A 453 2.28 1.81 -26.41
C TRP A 453 3.09 2.00 -27.69
N ALA A 454 4.41 1.85 -27.56
CA ALA A 454 5.27 1.60 -28.70
C ALA A 454 5.07 0.17 -29.25
N ALA A 455 5.30 -0.01 -30.55
CA ALA A 455 5.18 -1.30 -31.22
C ALA A 455 6.10 -2.35 -30.55
N GLY A 456 5.55 -3.53 -30.25
CA GLY A 456 6.34 -4.65 -29.71
C GLY A 456 6.70 -4.58 -28.21
N GLN A 457 6.29 -3.53 -27.49
CA GLN A 457 6.66 -3.33 -26.07
C GLN A 457 5.65 -3.92 -25.05
N GLY A 458 4.82 -4.89 -25.47
CA GLY A 458 3.94 -5.66 -24.57
C GLY A 458 2.51 -5.11 -24.39
N GLY A 459 2.13 -4.04 -25.07
CA GLY A 459 0.74 -3.54 -25.08
C GLY A 459 -0.19 -4.30 -26.03
N VAL A 460 -1.48 -4.39 -25.70
CA VAL A 460 -2.54 -4.89 -26.61
C VAL A 460 -3.27 -3.70 -27.24
N HIS A 461 -3.45 -3.71 -28.56
CA HIS A 461 -4.20 -2.67 -29.26
C HIS A 461 -5.70 -2.89 -29.03
N SER A 462 -6.31 -2.07 -28.17
CA SER A 462 -7.74 -2.14 -27.82
C SER A 462 -8.31 -0.73 -27.62
N PRO A 463 -8.56 0.02 -28.72
CA PRO A 463 -9.16 1.35 -28.64
C PRO A 463 -10.57 1.28 -28.01
N PRO A 464 -10.97 2.24 -27.15
CA PRO A 464 -10.26 3.46 -26.79
C PRO A 464 -9.30 3.33 -25.58
N HIS A 465 -9.22 2.16 -24.96
CA HIS A 465 -8.51 1.95 -23.68
C HIS A 465 -6.99 1.79 -23.82
N SER A 466 -6.53 1.28 -24.96
CA SER A 466 -5.11 1.08 -25.26
C SER A 466 -4.83 1.26 -26.74
N LEU A 467 -3.85 2.09 -27.06
CA LEU A 467 -3.41 2.40 -28.42
C LEU A 467 -1.98 1.89 -28.62
N ILE A 468 -1.62 1.60 -29.88
CA ILE A 468 -0.25 1.21 -30.25
C ILE A 468 0.17 2.11 -31.41
N ILE A 469 1.36 2.70 -31.31
CA ILE A 469 1.97 3.47 -32.38
C ILE A 469 2.87 2.59 -33.25
N HIS A 470 3.21 3.06 -34.44
CA HIS A 470 4.09 2.33 -35.35
C HIS A 470 5.58 2.35 -34.94
N GLU A 471 6.01 3.29 -34.11
CA GLU A 471 7.40 3.34 -33.62
C GLU A 471 7.65 2.23 -32.60
N GLU A 472 8.82 1.59 -32.67
CA GLU A 472 9.26 0.52 -31.75
C GLU A 472 9.60 1.03 -30.34
N SER A 473 9.74 2.35 -30.17
CA SER A 473 9.94 3.03 -28.89
C SER A 473 9.48 4.49 -28.95
N TRP A 474 8.97 5.02 -27.83
CA TRP A 474 8.80 6.46 -27.59
C TRP A 474 10.13 7.18 -27.32
N GLY A 475 11.21 6.41 -27.23
CA GLY A 475 12.58 6.87 -27.10
C GLY A 475 12.97 7.36 -25.70
N VAL A 476 14.28 7.35 -25.48
CA VAL A 476 14.94 7.50 -24.17
C VAL A 476 16.01 8.59 -24.28
N GLY A 477 16.13 9.43 -23.27
CA GLY A 477 17.11 10.52 -23.23
C GLY A 477 17.31 11.07 -21.81
N GLN A 478 18.34 11.88 -21.65
CA GLN A 478 18.63 12.69 -20.46
C GLN A 478 17.65 13.84 -20.31
N ASN A 479 17.25 14.54 -21.39
CA ASN A 479 16.19 15.54 -21.36
C ASN A 479 15.11 15.19 -22.39
N VAL A 480 13.95 14.77 -21.90
CA VAL A 480 12.84 14.39 -22.76
C VAL A 480 11.61 15.23 -22.43
N ILE A 481 11.04 15.87 -23.44
CA ILE A 481 9.83 16.68 -23.29
C ILE A 481 8.73 16.05 -24.12
N THR A 482 7.65 15.64 -23.45
CA THR A 482 6.43 15.16 -24.08
C THR A 482 5.33 16.18 -23.91
N ALA A 483 4.73 16.64 -25.00
CA ALA A 483 3.67 17.63 -25.00
C ALA A 483 2.44 17.09 -25.74
N PHE A 484 1.27 17.34 -25.17
CA PHE A 484 -0.04 16.99 -25.70
C PHE A 484 -0.71 18.25 -26.22
N PHE A 485 -1.16 18.21 -27.47
CA PHE A 485 -1.78 19.32 -28.19
C PHE A 485 -3.23 18.99 -28.54
N ASN A 486 -4.13 19.95 -28.38
CA ASN A 486 -5.52 19.80 -28.84
C ASN A 486 -5.61 19.83 -30.39
N LYS A 487 -6.83 19.64 -30.91
CA LYS A 487 -7.15 19.73 -32.35
C LYS A 487 -6.74 21.08 -32.98
N GLU A 488 -6.77 22.16 -32.20
CA GLU A 488 -6.44 23.53 -32.61
C GLU A 488 -4.92 23.81 -32.60
N GLY A 489 -4.11 22.90 -32.07
CA GLY A 489 -2.65 23.04 -31.98
C GLY A 489 -2.15 23.79 -30.74
N GLU A 490 -3.01 24.00 -29.74
CA GLU A 490 -2.63 24.54 -28.44
C GLU A 490 -2.06 23.45 -27.52
N GLU A 491 -0.97 23.77 -26.81
CA GLU A 491 -0.37 22.88 -25.82
C GLU A 491 -1.26 22.78 -24.57
N ARG A 492 -1.76 21.59 -24.29
CA ARG A 492 -2.70 21.28 -23.21
C ARG A 492 -2.04 20.58 -22.04
N ALA A 493 -1.02 19.77 -22.25
CA ALA A 493 -0.28 19.15 -21.14
C ALA A 493 1.15 18.86 -21.54
N THR A 494 2.07 18.97 -20.59
CA THR A 494 3.50 18.75 -20.82
C THR A 494 4.10 17.93 -19.68
N HIS A 495 4.94 16.99 -20.05
CA HIS A 495 5.70 16.13 -19.17
C HIS A 495 7.18 16.20 -19.55
N THR A 496 7.99 16.80 -18.68
CA THR A 496 9.43 16.97 -18.84
C THR A 496 10.15 15.99 -17.92
N GLN A 497 10.99 15.15 -18.51
CA GLN A 497 11.89 14.23 -17.82
C GLN A 497 13.31 14.77 -17.94
N LYS A 498 14.01 14.92 -16.80
CA LYS A 498 15.43 15.29 -16.74
C LYS A 498 16.19 14.30 -15.89
N THR A 499 17.13 13.59 -16.50
CA THR A 499 18.00 12.61 -15.85
C THR A 499 19.40 13.20 -15.73
N MET A 500 19.82 13.47 -14.48
CA MET A 500 21.17 13.94 -14.16
C MET A 500 22.00 12.78 -13.61
N GLN A 501 23.17 12.55 -14.20
CA GLN A 501 24.19 11.68 -13.64
C GLN A 501 25.19 12.55 -12.87
N THR A 502 25.15 12.49 -11.54
CA THR A 502 26.18 13.10 -10.69
C THR A 502 27.27 12.06 -10.43
N GLY A 503 28.45 12.28 -11.01
CA GLY A 503 29.67 11.55 -10.63
C GLY A 503 30.29 12.20 -9.39
N GLN A 504 30.65 11.37 -8.40
CA GLN A 504 31.52 11.80 -7.30
C GLN A 504 32.98 11.72 -7.73
#